data_AF-K7Z714-F1
#
_entry.id   AF-K7Z714-F1
#
_cell.length_a   1.000
_cell.length_b   1.000
_cell.length_c   1.000
_cell.angle_alpha   90.00
_cell.angle_beta   90.00
_cell.angle_gamma   90.00
#
_symmetry.space_group_name_H-M   'P 1'
#
loop_
_entity.id
_entity.type
_entity.pdbx_description
1 polymer ?
#
loop_
_entity_poly.entity_id
_entity_poly.type
_entity_poly.pdbx_seq_one_letter_code
_entity_poly.pdbx_strand_id
1 'polypeptide(L)'
;MEPEVVPPVTPPSVDNNLREVIPLWEDKVADGKAWSTHVYSALDKLGPNLLDVMPADRSLFCPKYFGLSYAQRKQYWAFVLSSMVRFESNFKTETSYTEDFNDSNGNRVISRGLLQISIESGNAYGCGFKSTKDLHDPLQNLSCGIRILDRWVGRDGRIAGKVDGAWKGGARYWSVLRAGDKTSYKSIVSWSQNLSICK
;
A
#
# COMPACT_ATOMS: atom_id res chain seq x y z
N MET A 1 -24.66 -18.21 -48.73
CA MET A 1 -23.38 -18.10 -47.99
C MET A 1 -23.66 -17.24 -46.79
N GLU A 2 -23.89 -17.90 -45.65
CA GLU A 2 -24.23 -17.26 -44.38
C GLU A 2 -22.92 -16.93 -43.64
N PRO A 3 -22.79 -15.77 -42.99
CA PRO A 3 -21.53 -15.37 -42.37
C PRO A 3 -21.30 -16.18 -41.08
N GLU A 4 -20.08 -16.70 -40.91
CA GLU A 4 -19.64 -17.38 -39.69
C GLU A 4 -19.65 -16.39 -38.51
N VAL A 5 -20.37 -16.77 -37.45
CA VAL A 5 -20.38 -16.05 -36.18
C VAL A 5 -19.12 -16.41 -35.39
N VAL A 6 -18.21 -15.44 -35.25
CA VAL A 6 -17.01 -15.60 -34.41
C VAL A 6 -17.43 -15.57 -32.93
N PRO A 7 -17.07 -16.59 -32.12
CA PRO A 7 -17.44 -16.62 -30.71
C PRO A 7 -16.69 -15.51 -29.93
N PRO A 8 -17.32 -14.95 -28.87
CA PRO A 8 -16.69 -13.91 -28.06
C PRO A 8 -15.46 -14.44 -27.35
N VAL A 9 -14.35 -13.70 -27.46
CA VAL A 9 -13.10 -13.98 -26.75
C VAL A 9 -13.32 -13.74 -25.26
N THR A 10 -13.27 -14.80 -24.46
CA THR A 10 -13.23 -14.71 -23.01
C THR A 10 -11.91 -14.05 -22.56
N PRO A 11 -11.93 -13.03 -21.68
CA PRO A 11 -10.71 -12.50 -21.10
C PRO A 11 -9.96 -13.63 -20.35
N PRO A 12 -8.62 -13.69 -20.43
CA PRO A 12 -7.87 -14.70 -19.70
C PRO A 12 -8.16 -14.57 -18.20
N SER A 13 -8.71 -15.65 -17.63
CA SER A 13 -8.81 -15.82 -16.19
C SER A 13 -7.42 -15.78 -15.58
N VAL A 14 -7.17 -14.87 -14.65
CA VAL A 14 -5.90 -14.80 -13.91
C VAL A 14 -5.76 -16.10 -13.12
N ASP A 15 -4.87 -16.98 -13.56
CA ASP A 15 -4.56 -18.23 -12.89
C ASP A 15 -3.97 -17.94 -11.51
N ASN A 16 -4.57 -18.54 -10.46
CA ASN A 16 -4.12 -18.40 -9.09
C ASN A 16 -2.72 -19.00 -8.85
N ASN A 17 -2.14 -19.72 -9.81
CA ASN A 17 -0.76 -20.21 -9.81
C ASN A 17 0.32 -19.15 -10.18
N LEU A 18 -0.05 -17.89 -10.44
CA LEU A 18 0.89 -16.84 -10.90
C LEU A 18 1.43 -15.91 -9.80
N ARG A 19 1.05 -16.12 -8.53
CA ARG A 19 1.49 -15.26 -7.41
C ARG A 19 2.69 -15.86 -6.69
N GLU A 20 3.82 -15.18 -6.78
CA GLU A 20 5.07 -15.54 -6.09
C GLU A 20 5.11 -14.97 -4.67
N VAL A 21 4.37 -13.89 -4.41
CA VAL A 21 4.27 -13.24 -3.09
C VAL A 21 2.80 -13.06 -2.69
N ILE A 22 2.49 -13.46 -1.45
CA ILE A 22 1.15 -13.37 -0.86
C ILE A 22 1.15 -12.32 0.27
N PRO A 23 0.26 -11.31 0.24
CA PRO A 23 0.15 -10.34 1.33
C PRO A 23 -0.22 -10.98 2.67
N LEU A 24 0.35 -10.45 3.77
CA LEU A 24 0.23 -11.00 5.12
C LEU A 24 -1.20 -11.07 5.65
N TRP A 25 -2.12 -10.24 5.14
CA TRP A 25 -3.51 -10.24 5.59
C TRP A 25 -4.27 -11.51 5.16
N GLU A 26 -3.84 -12.22 4.10
CA GLU A 26 -4.54 -13.44 3.65
C GLU A 26 -4.52 -14.55 4.70
N ASP A 27 -3.50 -14.58 5.56
CA ASP A 27 -3.36 -15.56 6.64
C ASP A 27 -4.00 -15.09 7.96
N LYS A 28 -4.56 -13.88 7.99
CA LYS A 28 -4.96 -13.20 9.24
C LYS A 28 -6.43 -12.79 9.28
N VAL A 29 -7.03 -12.54 8.13
CA VAL A 29 -8.43 -12.12 8.03
C VAL A 29 -9.16 -12.92 6.95
N ALA A 30 -10.42 -13.28 7.22
CA ALA A 30 -11.23 -14.06 6.29
C ALA A 30 -11.36 -13.37 4.92
N ASP A 31 -11.54 -12.04 4.91
CA ASP A 31 -11.68 -11.25 3.70
C ASP A 31 -10.33 -10.87 3.04
N GLY A 32 -9.21 -11.40 3.55
CA GLY A 32 -7.87 -11.01 3.08
C GLY A 32 -7.66 -11.23 1.59
N LYS A 33 -8.23 -12.29 1.02
CA LYS A 33 -8.18 -12.54 -0.43
C LYS A 33 -8.92 -11.46 -1.22
N ALA A 34 -10.05 -10.99 -0.71
CA ALA A 34 -10.79 -9.89 -1.33
C ALA A 34 -10.00 -8.58 -1.26
N TRP A 35 -9.29 -8.32 -0.15
CA TRP A 35 -8.41 -7.16 -0.03
C TRP A 35 -7.25 -7.21 -1.03
N SER A 36 -6.63 -8.38 -1.23
CA SER A 36 -5.60 -8.58 -2.25
C SER A 36 -6.12 -8.25 -3.65
N THR A 37 -7.26 -8.83 -4.04
CA THR A 37 -7.89 -8.58 -5.35
C THR A 37 -8.17 -7.10 -5.56
N HIS A 38 -8.73 -6.43 -4.54
CA HIS A 38 -9.00 -5.00 -4.58
C HIS A 38 -7.70 -4.19 -4.74
N VAL A 39 -6.67 -4.47 -3.94
CA VAL A 39 -5.39 -3.75 -4.00
C VAL A 39 -4.72 -3.91 -5.37
N TYR A 40 -4.74 -5.11 -5.96
CA TYR A 40 -4.19 -5.28 -7.31
C TYR A 40 -4.92 -4.45 -8.35
N SER A 41 -6.24 -4.38 -8.31
CA SER A 41 -7.01 -3.53 -9.23
C SER A 41 -6.78 -2.03 -8.94
N ALA A 42 -6.76 -1.64 -7.67
CA ALA A 42 -6.57 -0.27 -7.24
C ALA A 42 -5.18 0.26 -7.61
N LEU A 43 -4.14 -0.58 -7.57
CA LEU A 43 -2.78 -0.21 -7.99
C LEU A 43 -2.73 0.19 -9.47
N ASP A 44 -3.47 -0.48 -10.36
CA ASP A 44 -3.51 -0.09 -11.79
C ASP A 44 -4.14 1.30 -11.99
N LYS A 45 -5.15 1.63 -11.19
CA LYS A 45 -5.92 2.87 -11.33
C LYS A 45 -5.32 4.05 -10.55
N LEU A 46 -4.75 3.78 -9.39
CA LEU A 46 -4.38 4.77 -8.38
C LEU A 46 -2.88 4.82 -8.09
N GLY A 47 -2.12 3.81 -8.53
CA GLY A 47 -0.69 3.69 -8.30
C GLY A 47 0.21 3.64 -9.54
N PRO A 48 -0.11 4.26 -10.69
CA PRO A 48 0.77 4.16 -11.86
C PRO A 48 2.17 4.71 -11.59
N ASN A 49 2.30 5.87 -10.92
CA ASN A 49 3.61 6.44 -10.59
C ASN A 49 4.35 5.58 -9.56
N LEU A 50 3.61 4.97 -8.63
CA LEU A 50 4.15 4.02 -7.65
C LEU A 50 4.78 2.78 -8.31
N LEU A 51 4.22 2.32 -9.42
CA LEU A 51 4.67 1.12 -10.14
C LEU A 51 5.81 1.42 -11.11
N ASP A 52 5.85 2.63 -11.67
CA ASP A 52 6.88 3.09 -12.61
C ASP A 52 8.19 3.51 -11.92
N VAL A 53 8.12 3.86 -10.63
CA VAL A 53 9.30 4.33 -9.88
C VAL A 53 10.42 3.28 -9.84
N MET A 54 11.65 3.78 -9.92
CA MET A 54 12.88 3.00 -9.74
C MET A 54 13.54 3.48 -8.44
N PRO A 55 13.17 2.93 -7.27
CA PRO A 55 13.47 3.53 -5.99
C PRO A 55 14.98 3.50 -5.67
N ALA A 56 15.52 4.64 -5.25
CA ALA A 56 16.93 4.81 -4.91
C ALA A 56 17.38 3.90 -3.75
N ASP A 57 16.48 3.54 -2.85
CA ASP A 57 16.71 2.67 -1.69
C ASP A 57 16.31 1.21 -1.91
N ARG A 58 16.20 0.77 -3.17
CA ARG A 58 15.92 -0.64 -3.48
C ARG A 58 16.94 -1.61 -2.87
N SER A 59 18.21 -1.23 -2.74
CA SER A 59 19.23 -2.11 -2.14
C SER A 59 18.91 -2.49 -0.70
N LEU A 60 18.13 -1.65 0.00
CA LEU A 60 17.64 -1.90 1.35
C LEU A 60 16.31 -2.65 1.37
N PHE A 61 15.36 -2.28 0.51
CA PHE A 61 14.00 -2.81 0.56
C PHE A 61 13.76 -4.01 -0.38
N CYS A 62 14.36 -4.02 -1.55
CA CYS A 62 14.19 -5.06 -2.57
C CYS A 62 15.35 -5.00 -3.58
N PRO A 63 16.48 -5.70 -3.34
CA PRO A 63 17.68 -5.60 -4.18
C PRO A 63 17.42 -5.82 -5.68
N LYS A 64 16.52 -6.75 -6.03
CA LYS A 64 16.13 -7.08 -7.41
C LYS A 64 15.00 -6.23 -8.00
N TYR A 65 14.57 -5.14 -7.34
CA TYR A 65 13.38 -4.37 -7.74
C TYR A 65 13.36 -3.97 -9.24
N PHE A 66 14.50 -3.60 -9.80
CA PHE A 66 14.58 -3.17 -11.20
C PHE A 66 14.30 -4.30 -12.20
N GLY A 67 14.52 -5.56 -11.81
CA GLY A 67 14.20 -6.73 -12.62
C GLY A 67 12.75 -7.21 -12.48
N LEU A 68 11.96 -6.59 -11.60
CA LEU A 68 10.57 -7.00 -11.39
C LEU A 68 9.69 -6.58 -12.57
N SER A 69 8.91 -7.55 -13.06
CA SER A 69 7.77 -7.30 -13.95
C SER A 69 6.71 -6.42 -13.27
N TYR A 70 5.83 -5.82 -14.07
CA TYR A 70 4.70 -5.03 -13.56
C TYR A 70 3.82 -5.83 -12.58
N ALA A 71 3.54 -7.10 -12.89
CA ALA A 71 2.79 -7.99 -12.00
C ALA A 71 3.51 -8.24 -10.67
N GLN A 72 4.83 -8.47 -10.70
CA GLN A 72 5.62 -8.66 -9.47
C GLN A 72 5.71 -7.37 -8.64
N ARG A 73 5.75 -6.18 -9.26
CA ARG A 73 5.70 -4.90 -8.53
C ARG A 73 4.38 -4.72 -7.80
N LYS A 74 3.26 -5.15 -8.39
CA LYS A 74 1.95 -5.15 -7.72
C LYS A 74 1.92 -6.11 -6.53
N GLN A 75 2.47 -7.32 -6.69
CA GLN A 75 2.62 -8.28 -5.59
C GLN A 75 3.50 -7.72 -4.46
N TYR A 76 4.62 -7.09 -4.81
CA TYR A 76 5.50 -6.41 -3.87
C TYR A 76 4.77 -5.32 -3.07
N TRP A 77 4.08 -4.41 -3.75
CA TRP A 77 3.41 -3.30 -3.07
C TRP A 77 2.23 -3.76 -2.22
N ALA A 78 1.48 -4.77 -2.65
CA ALA A 78 0.44 -5.38 -1.82
C ALA A 78 1.04 -6.02 -0.55
N PHE A 79 2.18 -6.71 -0.68
CA PHE A 79 2.89 -7.26 0.48
C PHE A 79 3.38 -6.15 1.43
N VAL A 80 4.03 -5.10 0.91
CA VAL A 80 4.50 -3.98 1.73
C VAL A 80 3.34 -3.30 2.44
N LEU A 81 2.23 -3.01 1.75
CA LEU A 81 1.01 -2.48 2.36
C LEU A 81 0.52 -3.39 3.51
N SER A 82 0.47 -4.70 3.31
CA SER A 82 0.05 -5.63 4.35
C SER A 82 0.98 -5.63 5.57
N SER A 83 2.28 -5.42 5.36
CA SER A 83 3.25 -5.27 6.44
C SER A 83 3.09 -3.95 7.21
N MET A 84 2.70 -2.87 6.53
CA MET A 84 2.33 -1.61 7.19
C MET A 84 1.06 -1.81 8.02
N VAL A 85 0.01 -2.40 7.44
CA VAL A 85 -1.26 -2.72 8.14
C VAL A 85 -1.01 -3.55 9.41
N ARG A 86 -0.08 -4.52 9.36
CA ARG A 86 0.30 -5.31 10.54
C ARG A 86 0.73 -4.44 11.72
N PHE A 87 1.50 -3.39 11.47
CA PHE A 87 2.07 -2.54 12.53
C PHE A 87 1.23 -1.31 12.84
N GLU A 88 0.40 -0.83 11.91
CA GLU A 88 -0.49 0.31 12.13
C GLU A 88 -1.77 -0.09 12.87
N SER A 89 -2.39 -1.23 12.51
CA SER A 89 -3.69 -1.62 13.05
C SER A 89 -3.79 -3.08 13.49
N ASN A 90 -2.75 -3.89 13.22
CA ASN A 90 -2.79 -5.34 13.36
C ASN A 90 -4.01 -5.95 12.63
N PHE A 91 -4.26 -5.47 11.40
CA PHE A 91 -5.36 -5.88 10.51
C PHE A 91 -6.77 -5.56 11.02
N LYS A 92 -6.92 -4.70 12.04
CA LYS A 92 -8.21 -4.34 12.62
C LYS A 92 -8.75 -3.06 11.97
N THR A 93 -9.79 -3.21 11.14
CA THR A 93 -10.39 -2.08 10.42
C THR A 93 -11.11 -1.07 11.33
N GLU A 94 -11.54 -1.48 12.53
CA GLU A 94 -12.22 -0.60 13.50
C GLU A 94 -11.25 0.25 14.35
N THR A 95 -9.93 0.05 14.22
CA THR A 95 -8.94 0.75 15.04
C THR A 95 -9.04 2.26 14.84
N SER A 96 -9.13 2.98 15.96
CA SER A 96 -9.04 4.44 16.01
C SER A 96 -8.01 4.85 17.05
N TYR A 97 -7.23 5.89 16.76
CA TYR A 97 -6.23 6.44 17.67
C TYR A 97 -6.29 7.96 17.66
N THR A 98 -6.32 8.58 18.84
CA THR A 98 -6.26 10.04 18.99
C THR A 98 -4.80 10.47 19.07
N GLU A 99 -4.37 11.23 18.07
CA GLU A 99 -3.01 11.74 17.95
C GLU A 99 -2.72 12.89 18.93
N ASP A 100 -1.44 13.17 19.16
CA ASP A 100 -0.97 14.26 20.02
C ASP A 100 -0.86 15.62 19.31
N PHE A 101 -1.29 15.70 18.05
CA PHE A 101 -1.36 16.92 17.24
C PHE A 101 -2.79 17.26 16.79
N ASN A 102 -2.98 18.49 16.34
CA ASN A 102 -4.30 19.02 15.98
C ASN A 102 -4.51 19.06 14.46
N ASP A 103 -5.77 18.98 14.04
CA ASP A 103 -6.23 19.28 12.70
C ASP A 103 -6.25 20.80 12.44
N SER A 104 -6.64 21.21 11.24
CA SER A 104 -6.72 22.64 10.88
C SER A 104 -7.73 23.44 11.71
N ASN A 105 -8.69 22.78 12.36
CA ASN A 105 -9.70 23.38 13.21
C ASN A 105 -9.30 23.40 14.70
N GLY A 106 -8.10 22.92 15.04
CA GLY A 106 -7.60 22.88 16.41
C GLY A 106 -8.07 21.67 17.23
N ASN A 107 -8.79 20.72 16.63
CA ASN A 107 -9.21 19.49 17.31
C ASN A 107 -8.13 18.41 17.20
N ARG A 108 -8.08 17.49 18.16
CA ARG A 108 -7.15 16.35 18.08
C ARG A 108 -7.47 15.49 16.86
N VAL A 109 -6.43 15.16 16.08
CA VAL A 109 -6.56 14.27 14.93
C VAL A 109 -6.91 12.87 15.41
N ILE A 110 -7.84 12.20 14.70
CA ILE A 110 -8.16 10.79 14.93
C ILE A 110 -7.78 9.99 13.69
N SER A 111 -6.76 9.15 13.83
CA SER A 111 -6.32 8.18 12.83
C SER A 111 -7.18 6.93 12.88
N ARG A 112 -7.52 6.36 11.72
CA ARG A 112 -8.55 5.31 11.58
C ARG A 112 -8.16 4.22 10.58
N GLY A 113 -8.66 3.02 10.84
CA GLY A 113 -8.64 1.92 9.90
C GLY A 113 -7.28 1.26 9.73
N LEU A 114 -7.17 0.48 8.65
CA LEU A 114 -6.05 -0.44 8.43
C LEU A 114 -4.67 0.25 8.43
N LEU A 115 -4.59 1.43 7.82
CA LEU A 115 -3.37 2.22 7.65
C LEU A 115 -3.33 3.47 8.53
N GLN A 116 -4.22 3.58 9.53
CA GLN A 116 -4.26 4.71 10.48
C GLN A 116 -4.26 6.07 9.75
N ILE A 117 -5.22 6.25 8.85
CA ILE A 117 -5.40 7.48 8.06
C ILE A 117 -6.41 8.39 8.77
N SER A 118 -6.23 9.72 8.68
CA SER A 118 -7.22 10.67 9.17
C SER A 118 -7.99 11.31 8.01
N ILE A 119 -9.24 11.72 8.26
CA ILE A 119 -10.15 12.14 7.18
C ILE A 119 -9.67 13.40 6.45
N GLU A 120 -9.24 14.43 7.19
CA GLU A 120 -8.76 15.69 6.62
C GLU A 120 -7.50 15.44 5.77
N SER A 121 -6.51 14.76 6.33
CA SER A 121 -5.26 14.50 5.64
C SER A 121 -5.46 13.59 4.42
N GLY A 122 -6.25 12.51 4.54
CA GLY A 122 -6.56 11.61 3.43
C GLY A 122 -7.31 12.31 2.29
N ASN A 123 -8.28 13.16 2.61
CA ASN A 123 -9.02 13.90 1.59
C ASN A 123 -8.16 14.93 0.84
N ALA A 124 -7.07 15.42 1.42
CA ALA A 124 -6.08 16.22 0.70
C ALA A 124 -5.34 15.45 -0.41
N TYR A 125 -5.39 14.10 -0.40
CA TYR A 125 -4.91 13.22 -1.48
C TYR A 125 -6.03 12.78 -2.43
N GLY A 126 -7.24 13.33 -2.30
CA GLY A 126 -8.38 12.97 -3.14
C GLY A 126 -8.96 11.59 -2.81
N CYS A 127 -8.88 11.15 -1.55
CA CYS A 127 -9.44 9.86 -1.14
C CYS A 127 -10.97 9.83 -1.11
N GLY A 128 -11.62 10.99 -0.93
CA GLY A 128 -13.07 11.13 -1.11
C GLY A 128 -13.92 10.52 0.01
N PHE A 129 -13.37 10.41 1.23
CA PHE A 129 -14.12 9.98 2.40
C PHE A 129 -15.22 11.02 2.70
N LYS A 130 -16.48 10.56 2.75
CA LYS A 130 -17.66 11.40 3.02
C LYS A 130 -17.97 11.48 4.50
N SER A 131 -17.56 10.47 5.25
CA SER A 131 -17.73 10.37 6.69
C SER A 131 -16.55 9.66 7.34
N THR A 132 -16.44 9.74 8.67
CA THR A 132 -15.41 9.00 9.42
C THR A 132 -15.58 7.49 9.32
N LYS A 133 -16.78 6.99 9.04
CA LYS A 133 -17.07 5.56 8.84
C LYS A 133 -16.38 5.01 7.58
N ASP A 134 -16.21 5.84 6.55
CA ASP A 134 -15.56 5.42 5.31
C ASP A 134 -14.08 5.06 5.51
N LEU A 135 -13.44 5.58 6.56
CA LEU A 135 -12.06 5.21 6.90
C LEU A 135 -11.97 3.82 7.56
N HIS A 136 -13.07 3.29 8.09
CA HIS A 136 -13.18 1.94 8.63
C HIS A 136 -13.58 0.92 7.55
N ASP A 137 -13.92 1.35 6.34
CA ASP A 137 -14.00 0.48 5.17
C ASP A 137 -12.56 0.12 4.72
N PRO A 138 -12.17 -1.17 4.78
CA PRO A 138 -10.81 -1.58 4.47
C PRO A 138 -10.41 -1.29 3.02
N LEU A 139 -11.35 -1.36 2.08
CA LEU A 139 -11.06 -1.15 0.66
C LEU A 139 -10.82 0.34 0.37
N GLN A 140 -11.62 1.23 0.96
CA GLN A 140 -11.40 2.67 0.84
C GLN A 140 -10.10 3.10 1.55
N ASN A 141 -9.83 2.55 2.73
CA ASN A 141 -8.60 2.83 3.49
C ASN A 141 -7.34 2.41 2.70
N LEU A 142 -7.31 1.20 2.14
CA LEU A 142 -6.21 0.71 1.31
C LEU A 142 -6.05 1.52 0.01
N SER A 143 -7.16 1.89 -0.64
CA SER A 143 -7.12 2.76 -1.83
C SER A 143 -6.47 4.11 -1.54
N CYS A 144 -6.78 4.69 -0.38
CA CYS A 144 -6.17 5.95 0.04
C CYS A 144 -4.68 5.79 0.33
N GLY A 145 -4.28 4.69 0.96
CA GLY A 145 -2.87 4.33 1.15
C GLY A 145 -2.09 4.27 -0.17
N ILE A 146 -2.68 3.67 -1.20
CA ILE A 146 -2.07 3.63 -2.54
C ILE A 146 -1.88 5.05 -3.09
N ARG A 147 -2.89 5.95 -3.00
CA ARG A 147 -2.75 7.34 -3.46
C ARG A 147 -1.64 8.12 -2.75
N ILE A 148 -1.51 7.93 -1.44
CA ILE A 148 -0.48 8.59 -0.64
C ILE A 148 0.92 8.09 -1.05
N LEU A 149 1.07 6.77 -1.22
CA LEU A 149 2.33 6.17 -1.69
C LEU A 149 2.66 6.61 -3.12
N ASP A 150 1.70 6.57 -4.04
CA ASP A 150 1.86 7.02 -5.43
C ASP A 150 2.42 8.44 -5.50
N ARG A 151 1.83 9.35 -4.72
CA ARG A 151 2.31 10.73 -4.64
C ARG A 151 3.75 10.82 -4.14
N TRP A 152 4.07 10.22 -2.99
CA TRP A 152 5.35 10.50 -2.33
C TRP A 152 6.50 9.63 -2.81
N VAL A 153 6.26 8.35 -3.09
CA VAL A 153 7.28 7.48 -3.68
C VAL A 153 7.55 7.91 -5.12
N GLY A 154 6.51 8.19 -5.90
CA GLY A 154 6.65 8.70 -7.26
C GLY A 154 7.39 10.03 -7.30
N ARG A 155 7.08 10.97 -6.40
CA ARG A 155 7.76 12.27 -6.31
C ARG A 155 9.20 12.18 -5.82
N ASP A 156 9.45 11.43 -4.75
CA ASP A 156 10.76 11.41 -4.10
C ASP A 156 11.72 10.38 -4.70
N GLY A 157 11.24 9.49 -5.58
CA GLY A 157 12.04 8.47 -6.24
C GLY A 157 12.59 7.40 -5.28
N ARG A 158 11.93 7.18 -4.14
CA ARG A 158 12.37 6.26 -3.09
C ARG A 158 11.24 5.84 -2.16
N ILE A 159 11.36 4.66 -1.56
CA ILE A 159 10.31 4.06 -0.71
C ILE A 159 10.21 4.80 0.63
N ALA A 160 11.33 5.07 1.29
CA ALA A 160 11.36 5.65 2.63
C ALA A 160 12.67 6.41 2.93
N GLY A 161 12.93 6.69 4.21
CA GLY A 161 14.20 7.26 4.69
C GLY A 161 14.19 8.77 4.91
N LYS A 162 15.24 9.26 5.58
CA LYS A 162 15.46 10.68 5.84
C LYS A 162 16.65 11.15 5.01
N VAL A 163 16.43 12.10 4.11
CA VAL A 163 17.45 12.65 3.20
C VAL A 163 17.45 14.15 3.39
N ASP A 164 18.63 14.72 3.67
CA ASP A 164 18.83 16.15 3.93
C ASP A 164 17.87 16.69 4.99
N GLY A 165 17.73 15.96 6.10
CA GLY A 165 16.88 16.34 7.23
C GLY A 165 15.37 16.13 7.02
N ALA A 166 14.91 15.72 5.84
CA ALA A 166 13.49 15.53 5.55
C ALA A 166 13.13 14.06 5.29
N TRP A 167 12.01 13.59 5.84
CA TRP A 167 11.43 12.28 5.52
C TRP A 167 10.97 12.25 4.06
N LYS A 168 11.16 11.10 3.40
CA LYS A 168 10.84 10.86 1.98
C LYS A 168 9.97 9.62 1.79
N GLY A 169 9.32 9.53 0.63
CA GLY A 169 8.45 8.41 0.27
C GLY A 169 7.32 8.21 1.27
N GLY A 170 6.98 6.95 1.55
CA GLY A 170 5.95 6.61 2.54
C GLY A 170 6.27 7.09 3.96
N ALA A 171 7.55 7.28 4.30
CA ALA A 171 7.95 7.76 5.64
C ALA A 171 7.53 9.21 5.93
N ARG A 172 7.09 9.96 4.91
CA ARG A 172 6.44 11.27 5.10
C ARG A 172 5.15 11.13 5.91
N TYR A 173 4.36 10.12 5.60
CA TYR A 173 3.07 9.89 6.22
C TYR A 173 3.17 8.90 7.39
N TRP A 174 3.70 7.69 7.14
CA TRP A 174 3.65 6.61 8.12
C TRP A 174 4.89 6.52 8.99
N SER A 175 4.67 6.48 10.30
CA SER A 175 5.76 6.35 11.28
C SER A 175 6.46 4.99 11.16
N VAL A 176 5.75 3.91 10.79
CA VAL A 176 6.31 2.55 10.66
C VAL A 176 7.38 2.44 9.57
N LEU A 177 7.40 3.37 8.60
CA LEU A 177 8.43 3.46 7.54
C LEU A 177 9.59 4.40 7.90
N ARG A 178 9.53 5.10 9.04
CA ARG A 178 10.63 5.93 9.53
C ARG A 178 11.68 5.05 10.20
N ALA A 179 12.91 5.08 9.66
CA ALA A 179 14.04 4.33 10.19
C ALA A 179 14.27 4.62 11.68
N GLY A 180 14.53 3.57 12.46
CA GLY A 180 14.80 3.64 13.89
C GLY A 180 14.96 2.26 14.50
N ASP A 181 15.43 2.21 15.76
CA ASP A 181 15.51 0.98 16.53
C ASP A 181 14.14 0.58 17.09
N LYS A 182 13.26 0.15 16.18
CA LYS A 182 11.90 -0.29 16.51
C LYS A 182 11.48 -1.48 15.67
N THR A 183 10.70 -2.37 16.28
CA THR A 183 10.25 -3.63 15.67
C THR A 183 9.56 -3.40 14.34
N SER A 184 8.67 -2.41 14.23
CA SER A 184 7.89 -2.15 13.00
C SER A 184 8.78 -1.92 11.78
N TYR A 185 9.67 -0.92 11.84
CA TYR A 185 10.57 -0.60 10.74
C TYR A 185 11.51 -1.77 10.40
N LYS A 186 12.15 -2.35 11.42
CA LYS A 186 13.09 -3.47 11.24
C LYS A 186 12.41 -4.68 10.58
N SER A 187 11.19 -5.01 11.01
CA SER A 187 10.42 -6.11 10.44
C SER A 187 9.97 -5.83 9.01
N ILE A 188 9.43 -4.64 8.71
CA ILE A 188 9.01 -4.28 7.34
C ILE A 188 10.18 -4.38 6.37
N VAL A 189 11.33 -3.80 6.70
CA VAL A 189 12.55 -3.88 5.87
C VAL A 189 12.99 -5.33 5.71
N SER A 190 13.07 -6.08 6.82
CA SER A 190 13.54 -7.47 6.81
C SER A 190 12.65 -8.39 5.97
N TRP A 191 11.33 -8.28 6.10
CA TRP A 191 10.40 -9.08 5.32
C TRP A 191 10.43 -8.68 3.84
N SER A 192 10.45 -7.38 3.54
CA SER A 192 10.51 -6.85 2.18
C SER A 192 11.75 -7.35 1.43
N GLN A 193 12.95 -7.22 2.02
CA GLN A 193 14.19 -7.59 1.33
C GLN A 193 14.36 -9.11 1.15
N ASN A 194 13.65 -9.92 1.93
CA ASN A 194 13.73 -11.38 1.89
C ASN A 194 12.60 -12.04 1.07
N LEU A 195 11.73 -11.26 0.42
CA LEU A 195 10.80 -11.81 -0.57
C LEU A 195 11.60 -12.51 -1.68
N SER A 196 11.09 -13.66 -2.15
CA SER A 196 11.72 -14.45 -3.22
C SER A 196 12.01 -13.61 -4.47
N ILE A 197 11.09 -12.72 -4.85
CA ILE A 197 11.23 -11.80 -5.99
C ILE A 197 12.30 -10.71 -5.76
N CYS A 198 12.69 -10.44 -4.51
CA CYS A 198 13.61 -9.37 -4.13
C CYS A 198 15.04 -9.84 -3.82
N LYS A 199 15.20 -11.12 -3.48
CA LYS A 199 16.48 -11.74 -3.08
C LYS A 199 17.22 -12.34 -4.26
#